data_AF-A0A9X5CFA8-F1
#
_entry.id   AF-A0A9X5CFA8-F1
#
_cell.length_a   1.000
_cell.length_b   1.000
_cell.length_c   1.000
_cell.angle_alpha   90.00
_cell.angle_beta   90.00
_cell.angle_gamma   90.00
#
_symmetry.space_group_name_H-M   'P 1'
#
loop_
_entity.id
_entity.type
_entity.pdbx_description
1 polymer ?
#
loop_
_entity_poly.entity_id
_entity_poly.type
_entity_poly.pdbx_seq_one_letter_code
_entity_poly.pdbx_strand_id
1 'polypeptide(L)' 'ALPYARRATATGYRDAAFLHHRGMIEKATGHLRAARASLTAALELNPGFSPLGARAARAALKDLEAAR' A
#
# COMPACT_ATOMS: atom_id res chain seq x y z
N ALA A 1 1.15 -8.67 11.74
CA ALA A 1 1.60 -8.49 10.34
C ALA A 1 2.34 -7.17 10.10
N LEU A 2 1.80 -6.02 10.54
CA LEU A 2 2.36 -4.69 10.24
C LEU A 2 3.87 -4.50 10.56
N PRO A 3 4.40 -4.97 11.71
CA PRO A 3 5.83 -4.82 11.99
C PRO A 3 6.73 -5.50 10.95
N TYR A 4 6.33 -6.68 10.46
CA TYR A 4 7.07 -7.41 9.44
C TYR A 4 6.96 -6.75 8.07
N ALA A 5 5.78 -6.22 7.70
CA ALA A 5 5.60 -5.47 6.46
C ALA A 5 6.46 -4.19 6.42
N ARG A 6 6.62 -3.51 7.57
CA ARG A 6 7.55 -2.38 7.70
C ARG A 6 9.01 -2.83 7.54
N ARG A 7 9.40 -3.92 8.18
CA ARG A 7 10.77 -4.46 8.05
C ARG A 7 11.09 -4.87 6.61
N ALA A 8 10.16 -5.52 5.91
CA ALA A 8 10.32 -5.94 4.53
C ALA A 8 10.49 -4.77 3.55
N THR A 9 9.91 -3.60 3.86
CA THR A 9 10.00 -2.39 3.04
C THR A 9 11.12 -1.42 3.47
N ALA A 10 11.86 -1.74 4.55
CA ALA A 10 12.91 -0.89 5.10
C ALA A 10 14.33 -1.24 4.59
N THR A 11 14.49 -2.29 3.78
CA THR A 11 15.80 -2.80 3.33
C THR A 11 16.42 -1.97 2.20
N GLY A 12 15.69 -1.00 1.65
CA GLY A 12 16.08 -0.30 0.42
C GLY A 12 15.68 -1.04 -0.87
N TYR A 13 15.26 -2.31 -0.77
CA TYR A 13 14.67 -3.04 -1.89
C TYR A 13 13.29 -2.45 -2.21
N ARG A 14 13.11 -1.97 -3.44
CA ARG A 14 11.89 -1.30 -3.88
C ARG A 14 11.04 -2.29 -4.68
N ASP A 15 9.96 -2.75 -4.08
CA ASP A 15 8.98 -3.65 -4.70
C ASP A 15 7.56 -3.14 -4.50
N ALA A 16 6.83 -2.96 -5.60
CA ALA A 16 5.48 -2.42 -5.58
C ALA A 16 4.48 -3.35 -4.89
N ALA A 17 4.65 -4.67 -4.98
CA ALA A 17 3.80 -5.62 -4.28
C ALA A 17 4.00 -5.52 -2.75
N PHE A 18 5.23 -5.33 -2.28
CA PHE A 18 5.51 -5.17 -0.85
C PHE A 18 4.89 -3.87 -0.30
N LEU A 19 5.01 -2.77 -1.05
CA LEU A 19 4.36 -1.50 -0.70
C LEU A 19 2.84 -1.63 -0.70
N HIS A 20 2.26 -2.33 -1.68
CA HIS A 20 0.84 -2.62 -1.72
C HIS A 20 0.37 -3.41 -0.48
N HIS A 21 1.02 -4.53 -0.17
CA HIS A 21 0.66 -5.35 0.99
C HIS A 21 0.79 -4.57 2.30
N ARG A 22 1.87 -3.79 2.46
CA ARG A 22 2.03 -2.90 3.61
C ARG A 22 0.87 -1.91 3.72
N GLY A 23 0.53 -1.23 2.62
CA GLY A 23 -0.57 -0.27 2.59
C GLY A 23 -1.93 -0.87 2.94
N MET A 24 -2.21 -2.10 2.47
CA MET A 24 -3.42 -2.83 2.85
C MET A 24 -3.47 -3.17 4.34
N ILE A 25 -2.34 -3.60 4.92
CA ILE A 25 -2.25 -3.89 6.36
C ILE A 25 -2.40 -2.60 7.17
N GLU A 26 -1.80 -1.49 6.73
CA GLU A 26 -1.95 -0.18 7.36
C GLU A 26 -3.42 0.27 7.34
N LYS A 27 -4.14 0.09 6.22
CA LYS A 27 -5.58 0.38 6.13
C LYS A 27 -6.37 -0.47 7.13
N ALA A 28 -6.14 -1.78 7.13
CA ALA A 28 -6.85 -2.73 7.99
C ALA A 28 -6.60 -2.50 9.50
N THR A 29 -5.51 -1.83 9.85
CA THR A 29 -5.13 -1.54 11.25
C THR A 29 -5.36 -0.08 11.64
N GLY A 30 -6.10 0.69 10.84
CA GLY A 30 -6.47 2.07 11.16
C GLY A 30 -5.37 3.12 10.91
N HIS A 31 -4.23 2.74 10.34
CA HIS A 31 -3.13 3.66 10.02
C HIS A 31 -3.37 4.37 8.68
N LEU A 32 -4.49 5.10 8.55
CA LEU A 32 -5.03 5.57 7.26
C LEU A 32 -4.07 6.47 6.47
N ARG A 33 -3.34 7.38 7.15
CA ARG A 33 -2.34 8.24 6.50
C ARG A 33 -1.17 7.43 5.92
N ALA A 34 -0.67 6.45 6.68
CA ALA A 34 0.41 5.58 6.23
C ALA A 34 -0.07 4.68 5.07
N ALA A 35 -1.29 4.15 5.18
CA ALA A 35 -1.91 3.36 4.13
C ALA A 35 -1.99 4.12 2.81
N ARG A 36 -2.42 5.40 2.84
CA ARG A 36 -2.43 6.27 1.66
C ARG A 36 -1.04 6.39 1.05
N ALA A 37 -0.03 6.71 1.85
CA ALA A 37 1.34 6.85 1.38
C ALA A 37 1.89 5.56 0.75
N SER A 38 1.73 4.42 1.41
CA SER A 38 2.21 3.12 0.93
C SER A 38 1.51 2.68 -0.36
N LEU A 39 0.19 2.85 -0.45
CA LEU A 39 -0.59 2.47 -1.65
C LEU A 39 -0.29 3.40 -2.84
N THR A 40 -0.11 4.70 -2.60
CA THR A 40 0.35 5.65 -3.63
C THR A 40 1.74 5.25 -4.13
N ALA A 41 2.68 5.01 -3.22
CA ALA A 41 4.04 4.64 -3.59
C ALA A 41 4.11 3.32 -4.39
N ALA A 42 3.23 2.35 -4.09
CA ALA A 42 3.13 1.11 -4.88
C ALA A 42 2.74 1.38 -6.34
N LEU A 43 1.72 2.24 -6.55
CA LEU A 43 1.22 2.59 -7.88
C LEU A 43 2.20 3.48 -8.66
N GLU A 44 2.89 4.39 -7.98
CA GLU A 44 3.95 5.23 -8.59
C GLU A 44 5.16 4.39 -9.00
N LEU A 45 5.54 3.41 -8.19
CA LEU A 45 6.70 2.55 -8.48
C LEU A 45 6.44 1.66 -9.71
N ASN A 46 5.28 1.02 -9.77
CA ASN A 46 4.88 0.23 -10.93
C ASN A 46 3.35 0.08 -10.98
N PRO A 47 2.61 0.83 -11.80
CA PRO A 47 1.15 0.75 -11.84
C PRO A 47 0.61 -0.59 -12.39
N GLY A 48 1.49 -1.44 -12.95
CA GLY A 48 1.21 -2.76 -13.49
C GLY A 48 1.80 -3.92 -12.67
N PHE A 49 2.22 -3.69 -11.42
CA PHE A 49 2.85 -4.74 -10.58
C PHE A 49 1.99 -6.00 -10.40
N SER A 50 0.67 -5.83 -10.49
CA SER A 50 -0.33 -6.90 -10.52
C SER A 50 -1.64 -6.28 -11.02
N PRO A 51 -2.33 -6.87 -12.02
CA PRO A 51 -3.62 -6.34 -12.48
C PRO A 51 -4.65 -6.23 -11.35
N LEU A 52 -4.75 -7.28 -10.51
CA LEU A 52 -5.67 -7.30 -9.38
C LEU A 52 -5.17 -6.43 -8.22
N GLY A 53 -3.89 -6.51 -7.87
CA GLY A 53 -3.30 -5.72 -6.79
C GLY A 53 -3.36 -4.21 -7.05
N ALA A 54 -3.06 -3.76 -8.27
CA ALA A 54 -3.13 -2.36 -8.64
C ALA A 54 -4.57 -1.83 -8.65
N ARG A 55 -5.54 -2.66 -9.09
CA ARG A 55 -6.98 -2.31 -8.97
C ARG A 55 -7.40 -2.19 -7.50
N ALA A 56 -6.98 -3.13 -6.65
CA ALA A 56 -7.27 -3.09 -5.22
C ALA A 56 -6.65 -1.87 -4.54
N ALA A 57 -5.40 -1.51 -4.88
CA ALA A 57 -4.74 -0.32 -4.36
C ALA A 57 -5.49 0.98 -4.72
N ARG A 58 -5.94 1.12 -5.97
CA ARG A 58 -6.76 2.26 -6.41
C ARG A 58 -8.09 2.34 -5.68
N ALA A 59 -8.77 1.21 -5.51
CA ALA A 59 -10.03 1.15 -4.76
C ALA A 59 -9.84 1.56 -3.30
N ALA A 60 -8.79 1.02 -2.65
CA ALA A 60 -8.47 1.35 -1.27
C ALA A 60 -8.12 2.84 -1.08
N LEU A 61 -7.42 3.47 -2.04
CA LEU A 61 -7.16 4.91 -2.01
C LEU A 61 -8.45 5.74 -2.10
N LYS A 62 -9.38 5.34 -2.97
CA LYS A 62 -10.69 5.99 -3.09
C LYS A 62 -11.49 5.90 -1.78
N ASP A 63 -11.48 4.74 -1.12
CA ASP A 63 -12.14 4.56 0.18
C ASP A 63 -11.55 5.51 1.24
N LEU A 64 -10.20 5.62 1.27
CA LEU A 64 -9.48 6.47 2.24
C LEU A 64 -9.75 7.96 2.01
N GLU A 65 -10.01 8.38 0.77
CA GLU A 65 -10.38 9.76 0.44
C GLU A 65 -11.82 10.07 0.81
N ALA A 66 -12.73 9.11 0.69
CA ALA A 66 -14.13 9.25 1.09
C ALA A 66 -14.34 9.25 2.61
N ALA A 67 -13.40 8.67 3.37
CA ALA A 67 -13.45 8.62 4.84
C ALA A 67 -12.89 9.90 5.53
N ARG A 68 -12.66 10.97 4.77
CA ARG A 68 -12.18 12.27 5.25
C ARG A 68 -13.34 13.17 5.63
#